data_AF-A0A418MTS4-F1
#
_entry.id   AF-A0A418MTS4-F1
#
_cell.length_a   1.000
_cell.length_b   1.000
_cell.length_c   1.000
_cell.angle_alpha   90.00
_cell.angle_beta   90.00
_cell.angle_gamma   90.00
#
_symmetry.space_group_name_H-M   'P 1'
#
loop_
_entity.id
_entity.type
_entity.pdbx_description
1 polymer ?
#
loop_
_entity_poly.entity_id
_entity_poly.type
_entity_poly.pdbx_seq_one_letter_code
_entity_poly.pdbx_strand_id
1 'polypeptide(L)'
;MPEPSSDPLLGAVQEAVVQAYYPDRVRGASGARTRAQAAQSVVTVFAGALVATFTLTSLADAALITRAGGCVSVGLWLLAAVLYVHAIAASVPVGPDAARATRDARSLIDEVLKRADREALQIDRRQGRANWVSVIALMATVFTFATALFMVEPDKARPGVLILSAEGQVLLASLCGAPMERLEGDIDVTTLAGQYVAVTVPRCGPREQATLRIPQSAVAGTLTREG
;
A
#
# COMPACT_ATOMS: atom_id res chain seq x y z
N MET A 1 -20.38 69.63 26.55
CA MET A 1 -21.19 68.62 25.83
C MET A 1 -20.61 67.26 26.20
N PRO A 2 -21.38 66.36 26.82
CA PRO A 2 -20.93 65.00 27.12
C PRO A 2 -20.84 64.21 25.81
N GLU A 3 -19.73 63.52 25.57
CA GLU A 3 -19.65 62.57 24.45
C GLU A 3 -20.73 61.49 24.63
N PRO A 4 -21.49 61.15 23.57
CA PRO A 4 -22.41 60.02 23.63
C PRO A 4 -21.58 58.76 23.88
N SER A 5 -21.87 58.07 24.99
CA SER A 5 -21.18 56.84 25.37
C SER A 5 -21.23 55.84 24.21
N SER A 6 -20.07 55.48 23.70
CA SER A 6 -19.86 54.51 22.62
C SER A 6 -20.20 53.05 23.00
N ASP A 7 -20.66 52.83 24.23
CA ASP A 7 -20.97 51.52 24.81
C ASP A 7 -22.04 50.69 24.06
N PRO A 8 -23.17 51.24 23.55
CA PRO A 8 -24.17 50.42 22.89
C PRO A 8 -23.73 49.94 21.50
N LEU A 9 -22.92 50.75 20.78
CA LEU A 9 -22.33 50.36 19.50
C LEU A 9 -21.25 49.28 19.68
N LEU A 10 -20.41 49.41 20.71
CA LEU A 10 -19.44 48.40 21.09
C LEU A 10 -20.11 47.07 21.46
N GLY A 11 -21.22 47.11 22.20
CA GLY A 11 -22.01 45.92 22.52
C GLY A 11 -22.58 45.22 21.29
N ALA A 12 -23.18 45.97 20.36
CA ALA A 12 -23.75 45.42 19.13
C ALA A 12 -22.69 44.82 18.20
N VAL A 13 -21.52 45.48 18.06
CA VAL A 13 -20.39 44.94 17.27
C VAL A 13 -19.84 43.68 17.93
N GLN A 14 -19.70 43.67 19.25
CA GLN A 14 -19.24 42.48 19.99
C GLN A 14 -20.21 41.31 19.81
N GLU A 15 -21.51 41.54 19.91
CA GLU A 15 -22.53 40.50 19.72
C GLU A 15 -22.55 39.96 18.29
N ALA A 16 -22.44 40.84 17.28
CA ALA A 16 -22.35 40.44 15.88
C ALA A 16 -21.07 39.62 15.60
N VAL A 17 -19.93 40.01 16.17
CA VAL A 17 -18.67 39.25 16.05
C VAL A 17 -18.77 37.91 16.77
N VAL A 18 -19.37 37.85 17.96
CA VAL A 18 -19.57 36.59 18.67
C VAL A 18 -20.51 35.68 17.88
N GLN A 19 -21.65 36.17 17.39
CA GLN A 19 -22.58 35.37 16.57
C GLN A 19 -21.93 34.86 15.27
N ALA A 20 -21.10 35.67 14.62
CA ALA A 20 -20.45 35.28 13.38
C ALA A 20 -19.32 34.25 13.61
N TYR A 21 -18.46 34.47 14.59
CA TYR A 21 -17.21 33.70 14.73
C TYR A 21 -17.26 32.58 15.78
N TYR A 22 -18.15 32.65 16.77
CA TYR A 22 -18.27 31.62 17.81
C TYR A 22 -18.73 30.26 17.26
N PRO A 23 -19.74 30.17 16.36
CA PRO A 23 -20.15 28.89 15.78
C PRO A 23 -19.02 28.20 15.01
N ASP A 24 -18.22 28.97 14.26
CA ASP A 24 -17.11 28.44 13.48
C ASP A 24 -15.97 27.93 14.36
N ARG A 25 -15.67 28.63 15.46
CA ARG A 25 -14.68 28.17 16.44
C ARG A 25 -15.12 26.90 17.17
N VAL A 26 -16.39 26.82 17.58
CA VAL A 26 -16.94 25.60 18.20
C VAL A 26 -16.96 24.44 17.21
N ARG A 27 -17.19 24.71 15.92
CA ARG A 27 -17.18 23.71 14.85
C ARG A 27 -15.78 23.35 14.34
N GLY A 28 -14.72 24.04 14.76
CA GLY A 28 -13.35 23.80 14.28
C GLY A 28 -12.90 22.34 14.40
N ALA A 29 -13.22 21.68 15.52
CA ALA A 29 -12.95 20.26 15.73
C ALA A 29 -13.74 19.36 14.77
N SER A 30 -14.99 19.72 14.46
CA SER A 30 -15.80 18.99 13.48
C SER A 30 -15.23 19.13 12.07
N GLY A 31 -14.76 20.33 11.68
CA GLY A 31 -14.10 20.54 10.40
C GLY A 31 -12.81 19.73 10.26
N ALA A 32 -12.00 19.63 11.32
CA ALA A 32 -10.80 18.79 11.33
C ALA A 32 -11.15 17.30 11.16
N ARG A 33 -12.21 16.80 11.81
CA ARG A 33 -12.69 15.44 11.62
C ARG A 33 -13.20 15.18 10.20
N THR A 34 -13.93 16.13 9.59
CA THR A 34 -14.38 15.99 8.20
C THR A 34 -13.20 15.92 7.22
N ARG A 35 -12.15 16.73 7.41
CA ARG A 35 -10.91 16.63 6.61
C ARG A 35 -10.25 15.27 6.76
N ALA A 36 -10.16 14.76 7.98
CA ALA A 36 -9.56 13.46 8.24
C ALA A 36 -10.41 12.30 7.66
N GLN A 37 -11.75 12.39 7.71
CA GLN A 37 -12.64 11.41 7.06
C GLN A 37 -12.50 11.41 5.53
N ALA A 38 -12.40 12.59 4.92
CA ALA A 38 -12.15 12.70 3.49
C ALA A 38 -10.81 12.04 3.12
N ALA A 39 -9.75 12.32 3.88
CA ALA A 39 -8.43 11.71 3.66
C ALA A 39 -8.46 10.18 3.85
N GLN A 40 -9.17 9.69 4.86
CA GLN A 40 -9.33 8.25 5.11
C GLN A 40 -9.97 7.54 3.90
N SER A 41 -11.02 8.13 3.31
CA SER A 41 -11.70 7.52 2.16
C SER A 41 -10.75 7.30 0.98
N VAL A 42 -9.90 8.29 0.67
CA VAL A 42 -8.88 8.21 -0.38
C VAL A 42 -7.88 7.10 -0.07
N VAL A 43 -7.38 7.05 1.16
CA VAL A 43 -6.44 6.01 1.63
C VAL A 43 -7.03 4.61 1.49
N THR A 44 -8.29 4.41 1.87
CA THR A 44 -8.95 3.11 1.75
C THR A 44 -9.13 2.68 0.29
N VAL A 45 -9.41 3.62 -0.62
CA VAL A 45 -9.51 3.33 -2.06
C VAL A 45 -8.16 2.88 -2.61
N PHE A 46 -7.07 3.59 -2.29
CA PHE A 46 -5.73 3.20 -2.73
C PHE A 46 -5.30 1.86 -2.14
N ALA A 47 -5.53 1.62 -0.86
CA ALA A 47 -5.24 0.34 -0.22
C ALA A 47 -6.00 -0.81 -0.91
N GLY A 48 -7.30 -0.63 -1.16
CA GLY A 48 -8.12 -1.63 -1.86
C GLY A 48 -7.66 -1.89 -3.29
N ALA A 49 -7.35 -0.84 -4.05
CA ALA A 49 -6.84 -0.95 -5.41
C ALA A 49 -5.50 -1.72 -5.48
N LEU A 50 -4.58 -1.47 -4.52
CA LEU A 50 -3.30 -2.18 -4.46
C LEU A 50 -3.48 -3.66 -4.11
N VAL A 51 -4.32 -3.97 -3.12
CA VAL A 51 -4.63 -5.36 -2.77
C VAL A 51 -5.25 -6.07 -3.97
N ALA A 52 -6.21 -5.45 -4.66
CA ALA A 52 -6.83 -6.02 -5.85
C ALA A 52 -5.80 -6.24 -6.96
N THR A 53 -4.96 -5.25 -7.25
CA THR A 53 -3.90 -5.34 -8.27
C THR A 53 -2.97 -6.51 -7.96
N PHE A 54 -2.41 -6.57 -6.75
CA PHE A 54 -1.50 -7.65 -6.36
C PHE A 54 -2.15 -9.04 -6.30
N THR A 55 -3.44 -9.10 -6.00
CA THR A 55 -4.20 -10.35 -6.06
C THR A 55 -4.37 -10.82 -7.51
N LEU A 56 -4.59 -9.90 -8.44
CA LEU A 56 -4.84 -10.21 -9.85
C LEU A 56 -3.55 -10.46 -10.66
N THR A 57 -2.43 -9.82 -10.32
CA THR A 57 -1.22 -9.82 -11.16
C THR A 57 -0.17 -10.89 -10.82
N SER A 58 -0.56 -12.05 -10.27
CA SER A 58 0.38 -13.10 -9.80
C SER A 58 1.65 -12.52 -9.19
N LEU A 59 1.50 -11.78 -8.07
CA LEU A 59 2.67 -11.25 -7.35
C LEU A 59 3.70 -12.35 -7.03
N ALA A 60 3.28 -13.61 -7.04
CA ALA A 60 4.14 -14.78 -6.89
C ALA A 60 5.25 -14.89 -7.95
N ASP A 61 4.98 -14.40 -9.17
CA ASP A 61 5.88 -14.53 -10.30
C ASP A 61 6.85 -13.37 -10.47
N ALA A 62 6.58 -12.24 -9.79
CA ALA A 62 7.37 -11.03 -9.89
C ALA A 62 8.76 -11.16 -9.24
N ALA A 63 9.68 -10.29 -9.65
CA ALA A 63 10.99 -10.15 -8.99
C ALA A 63 10.85 -9.92 -7.47
N LEU A 64 11.76 -10.52 -6.69
CA LEU A 64 11.69 -10.50 -5.22
C LEU A 64 11.65 -9.06 -4.64
N ILE A 65 12.34 -8.11 -5.27
CA ILE A 65 12.30 -6.68 -4.91
C ILE A 65 10.90 -6.11 -5.09
N THR A 66 10.24 -6.39 -6.23
CA THR A 66 8.87 -5.96 -6.50
C THR A 66 7.88 -6.58 -5.51
N ARG A 67 8.06 -7.86 -5.15
CA ARG A 67 7.24 -8.55 -4.14
C ARG A 67 7.37 -7.89 -2.77
N ALA A 68 8.60 -7.68 -2.32
CA ALA A 68 8.89 -7.03 -1.05
C ALA A 68 8.35 -5.59 -1.02
N GLY A 69 8.59 -4.82 -2.10
CA GLY A 69 8.07 -3.47 -2.26
C GLY A 69 6.55 -3.41 -2.19
N GLY A 70 5.86 -4.34 -2.86
CA GLY A 70 4.41 -4.46 -2.81
C GLY A 70 3.88 -4.72 -1.40
N CYS A 71 4.47 -5.68 -0.68
CA CYS A 71 4.12 -5.96 0.72
C CYS A 71 4.33 -4.75 1.63
N VAL A 72 5.47 -4.07 1.52
CA VAL A 72 5.78 -2.87 2.31
C VAL A 72 4.79 -1.74 1.99
N SER A 73 4.50 -1.53 0.71
CA SER A 73 3.54 -0.53 0.24
C SER A 73 2.15 -0.76 0.84
N VAL A 74 1.62 -1.99 0.76
CA VAL A 74 0.32 -2.35 1.37
C VAL A 74 0.35 -2.14 2.89
N GLY A 75 1.42 -2.59 3.57
CA GLY A 75 1.58 -2.40 5.01
C GLY A 75 1.57 -0.93 5.43
N LEU A 76 2.23 -0.05 4.67
CA LEU A 76 2.24 1.39 4.92
C LEU A 76 0.86 2.03 4.70
N TRP A 77 0.11 1.61 3.69
CA TRP A 77 -1.25 2.07 3.47
C TRP A 77 -2.20 1.65 4.60
N LEU A 78 -2.08 0.41 5.09
CA LEU A 78 -2.83 -0.07 6.27
C LEU A 78 -2.47 0.73 7.52
N LEU A 79 -1.18 0.98 7.75
CA LEU A 79 -0.73 1.80 8.87
C LEU A 79 -1.28 3.23 8.78
N ALA A 80 -1.25 3.84 7.59
CA ALA A 80 -1.85 5.15 7.36
C ALA A 80 -3.35 5.15 7.70
N ALA A 81 -4.11 4.14 7.25
CA ALA A 81 -5.53 4.01 7.56
C ALA A 81 -5.80 3.94 9.07
N VAL A 82 -5.03 3.15 9.81
CA VAL A 82 -5.12 3.07 11.28
C VAL A 82 -4.83 4.42 11.92
N LEU A 83 -3.82 5.16 11.44
CA LEU A 83 -3.48 6.48 11.95
C LEU A 83 -4.58 7.52 11.68
N TYR A 84 -5.25 7.48 10.52
CA TYR A 84 -6.42 8.34 10.26
C TYR A 84 -7.58 8.00 11.18
N VAL A 85 -7.89 6.71 11.37
CA VAL A 85 -8.92 6.28 12.32
C VAL A 85 -8.57 6.78 13.72
N HIS A 86 -7.31 6.64 14.16
CA HIS A 86 -6.87 7.16 15.44
C HIS A 86 -6.98 8.69 15.52
N ALA A 87 -6.66 9.42 14.44
CA ALA A 87 -6.80 10.88 14.40
C ALA A 87 -8.26 11.33 14.59
N ILE A 88 -9.22 10.57 14.05
CA ILE A 88 -10.66 10.89 14.12
C ILE A 88 -11.29 10.42 15.44
N ALA A 89 -10.98 9.20 15.87
CA ALA A 89 -11.68 8.52 16.94
C ALA A 89 -11.10 8.78 18.33
N ALA A 90 -9.81 9.14 18.45
CA ALA A 90 -9.20 9.35 19.76
C ALA A 90 -9.68 10.67 20.37
N SER A 91 -10.41 10.58 21.48
CA SER A 91 -10.81 11.74 22.27
C SER A 91 -9.60 12.45 22.86
N VAL A 92 -9.70 13.77 23.03
CA VAL A 92 -8.72 14.55 23.77
C VAL A 92 -9.15 14.56 25.24
N PRO A 93 -8.37 13.96 26.17
CA PRO A 93 -8.76 13.88 27.56
C PRO A 93 -8.91 15.28 28.15
N VAL A 94 -10.04 15.51 28.82
CA VAL A 94 -10.33 16.76 29.51
C VAL A 94 -9.82 16.64 30.94
N GLY A 95 -8.94 17.55 31.38
CA GLY A 95 -8.47 17.57 32.76
C GLY A 95 -9.64 17.75 33.74
N PRO A 96 -9.67 17.04 34.88
CA PRO A 96 -10.82 16.98 35.79
C PRO A 96 -11.20 18.34 36.41
N ASP A 97 -10.29 19.32 36.40
CA ASP A 97 -10.49 20.62 37.07
C ASP A 97 -11.03 21.72 36.16
N ALA A 98 -11.00 21.51 34.85
CA ALA A 98 -11.21 22.58 33.89
C ALA A 98 -12.67 23.08 33.85
N ALA A 99 -13.66 22.25 34.21
CA ALA A 99 -15.06 22.65 34.31
C ALA A 99 -15.45 23.20 35.70
N ARG A 100 -14.65 22.95 36.73
CA ARG A 100 -14.93 23.36 38.12
C ARG A 100 -14.29 24.70 38.49
N ALA A 101 -13.31 25.17 37.72
CA ALA A 101 -12.56 26.39 38.00
C ALA A 101 -13.19 27.69 37.44
N THR A 102 -14.11 27.59 36.47
CA THR A 102 -14.72 28.76 35.80
C THR A 102 -15.92 29.28 36.58
N ARG A 103 -15.75 30.42 37.27
CA ARG A 103 -16.80 31.09 38.06
C ARG A 103 -17.57 32.18 37.29
N ASP A 104 -17.13 32.53 36.08
CA ASP A 104 -17.68 33.63 35.27
C ASP A 104 -17.99 33.20 33.82
N ALA A 105 -19.03 33.76 33.20
CA ALA A 105 -19.48 33.43 31.85
C ALA A 105 -18.41 33.73 30.78
N ARG A 106 -17.65 34.82 30.94
CA ARG A 106 -16.52 35.13 30.05
C ARG A 106 -15.40 34.10 30.18
N SER A 107 -15.10 33.66 31.41
CA SER A 107 -14.09 32.63 31.65
C SER A 107 -14.47 31.26 31.07
N LEU A 108 -15.78 30.94 31.04
CA LEU A 108 -16.29 29.72 30.42
C LEU A 108 -16.12 29.76 28.90
N ILE A 109 -16.45 30.88 28.25
CA ILE A 109 -16.30 31.06 26.79
C ILE A 109 -14.83 30.93 26.39
N ASP A 110 -13.94 31.62 27.09
CA ASP A 110 -12.49 31.55 26.84
C ASP A 110 -11.94 30.13 26.97
N GLU A 111 -12.41 29.39 27.96
CA GLU A 111 -12.00 28.01 28.19
C GLU A 111 -12.56 27.05 27.12
N VAL A 112 -13.80 27.23 26.68
CA VAL A 112 -14.39 26.48 25.55
C VAL A 112 -13.59 26.72 24.27
N LEU A 113 -13.24 27.97 23.96
CA LEU A 113 -12.45 28.31 22.78
C LEU A 113 -11.04 27.73 22.85
N LYS A 114 -10.35 27.87 23.99
CA LYS A 114 -9.03 27.26 24.20
C LYS A 114 -9.05 25.75 24.06
N ARG A 115 -10.12 25.09 24.50
CA ARG A 115 -10.28 23.63 24.34
C ARG A 115 -10.51 23.24 22.90
N ALA A 116 -11.39 23.94 22.19
CA ALA A 116 -11.64 23.70 20.77
C ALA A 116 -10.34 23.85 19.95
N ASP A 117 -9.56 24.90 20.22
CA ASP A 117 -8.26 25.13 19.56
C ASP A 117 -7.25 24.02 19.89
N ARG A 118 -7.17 23.57 21.16
CA ARG A 118 -6.29 22.45 21.55
C ARG A 118 -6.71 21.13 20.92
N GLU A 119 -8.00 20.85 20.84
CA GLU A 119 -8.52 19.64 20.19
C GLU A 119 -8.19 19.65 18.70
N ALA A 120 -8.48 20.76 18.01
CA ALA A 120 -8.14 20.93 16.60
C ALA A 120 -6.64 20.73 16.36
N LEU A 121 -5.77 21.33 17.18
CA LEU A 121 -4.32 21.22 17.03
C LEU A 121 -3.80 19.78 17.29
N GLN A 122 -4.43 19.04 18.20
CA GLN A 122 -4.10 17.61 18.39
C GLN A 122 -4.54 16.76 17.21
N ILE A 123 -5.74 16.99 16.67
CA ILE A 123 -6.24 16.30 15.49
C ILE A 123 -5.32 16.60 14.30
N ASP A 124 -4.98 17.86 14.05
CA ASP A 124 -4.12 18.26 12.94
C ASP A 124 -2.71 17.64 13.06
N ARG A 125 -2.15 17.54 14.28
CA ARG A 125 -0.86 16.83 14.51
C ARG A 125 -0.95 15.34 14.19
N ARG A 126 -2.05 14.67 14.60
CA ARG A 126 -2.27 13.24 14.30
C ARG A 126 -2.48 13.03 12.81
N GLN A 127 -3.27 13.89 12.17
CA GLN A 127 -3.48 13.90 10.72
C GLN A 127 -2.16 14.14 9.99
N GLY A 128 -1.31 15.05 10.46
CA GLY A 128 0.01 15.30 9.89
C GLY A 128 0.90 14.06 9.86
N ARG A 129 0.88 13.24 10.94
CA ARG A 129 1.58 11.95 10.96
C ARG A 129 0.99 10.96 9.96
N ALA A 130 -0.34 10.87 9.89
CA ALA A 130 -1.02 10.00 8.92
C ALA A 130 -0.68 10.40 7.47
N ASN A 131 -0.71 11.70 7.16
CA ASN A 131 -0.32 12.26 5.87
C ASN A 131 1.12 11.88 5.53
N TRP A 132 2.05 12.02 6.48
CA TRP A 132 3.46 11.69 6.25
C TRP A 132 3.65 10.21 5.90
N VAL A 133 2.98 9.32 6.62
CA VAL A 133 2.98 7.87 6.31
C VAL A 133 2.35 7.62 4.93
N SER A 134 1.25 8.29 4.56
CA SER A 134 0.66 8.18 3.22
C SER A 134 1.62 8.63 2.12
N VAL A 135 2.43 9.67 2.34
CA VAL A 135 3.45 10.11 1.37
C VAL A 135 4.51 9.03 1.18
N ILE A 136 5.00 8.41 2.26
CA ILE A 136 5.95 7.29 2.13
C ILE A 136 5.29 6.11 1.41
N ALA A 137 4.04 5.78 1.77
CA ALA A 137 3.29 4.70 1.14
C ALA A 137 3.19 4.91 -0.37
N LEU A 138 2.85 6.14 -0.79
CA LEU A 138 2.79 6.53 -2.20
C LEU A 138 4.15 6.39 -2.89
N MET A 139 5.24 6.88 -2.28
CA MET A 139 6.58 6.72 -2.84
C MET A 139 6.97 5.24 -2.98
N ALA A 140 6.66 4.41 -1.98
CA ALA A 140 6.89 2.97 -2.02
C ALA A 140 6.05 2.29 -3.12
N THR A 141 4.80 2.72 -3.31
CA THR A 141 3.94 2.25 -4.41
C THR A 141 4.56 2.58 -5.77
N VAL A 142 4.94 3.84 -6.00
CA VAL A 142 5.57 4.28 -7.25
C VAL A 142 6.87 3.53 -7.51
N PHE A 143 7.71 3.37 -6.48
CA PHE A 143 8.94 2.60 -6.57
C PHE A 143 8.66 1.14 -6.94
N THR A 144 7.67 0.50 -6.31
CA THR A 144 7.28 -0.88 -6.62
C THR A 144 6.81 -1.04 -8.06
N PHE A 145 6.00 -0.10 -8.56
CA PHE A 145 5.60 -0.11 -9.97
C PHE A 145 6.80 0.11 -10.91
N ALA A 146 7.71 1.03 -10.56
CA ALA A 146 8.92 1.24 -11.35
C ALA A 146 9.77 -0.03 -11.40
N THR A 147 9.99 -0.72 -10.27
CA THR A 147 10.74 -1.98 -10.28
C THR A 147 9.99 -3.06 -11.06
N ALA A 148 8.67 -3.13 -10.96
CA ALA A 148 7.88 -4.08 -11.77
C ALA A 148 8.03 -3.85 -13.28
N LEU A 149 8.15 -2.59 -13.71
CA LEU A 149 8.24 -2.23 -15.13
C LEU A 149 9.67 -2.33 -15.68
N PHE A 150 10.68 -2.02 -14.87
CA PHE A 150 12.06 -1.88 -15.34
C PHE A 150 12.99 -3.01 -14.91
N MET A 151 12.68 -3.76 -13.86
CA MET A 151 13.46 -4.94 -13.50
C MET A 151 12.93 -6.15 -14.24
N VAL A 152 13.75 -6.67 -15.15
CA VAL A 152 13.55 -7.97 -15.78
C VAL A 152 13.44 -9.01 -14.66
N GLU A 153 12.45 -9.89 -14.76
CA GLU A 153 12.31 -11.00 -13.84
C GLU A 153 13.64 -11.76 -13.74
N PRO A 154 14.15 -12.05 -12.53
CA PRO A 154 15.37 -12.84 -12.41
C PRO A 154 15.16 -14.14 -13.19
N ASP A 155 16.09 -14.46 -14.09
CA ASP A 155 15.99 -15.62 -14.98
C ASP A 155 15.59 -16.85 -14.15
N LYS A 156 14.33 -17.27 -14.34
CA LYS A 156 13.77 -18.48 -13.74
C LYS A 156 14.38 -19.73 -14.39
N ALA A 157 15.08 -19.53 -15.51
CA ALA A 157 15.78 -20.53 -16.25
C ALA A 157 17.16 -20.76 -15.62
N ARG A 158 17.44 -21.99 -15.18
CA ARG A 158 18.75 -22.40 -14.69
C ARG A 158 19.35 -23.44 -15.62
N PRO A 159 20.65 -23.36 -15.95
CA PRO A 159 21.30 -24.40 -16.73
C PRO A 159 21.23 -25.74 -15.98
N GLY A 160 20.70 -26.75 -16.66
CA GLY A 160 20.50 -28.07 -16.08
C GLY A 160 20.29 -29.15 -17.14
N VAL A 161 20.17 -30.38 -16.65
CA VAL A 161 19.95 -31.58 -17.46
C VAL A 161 18.67 -32.25 -17.01
N LEU A 162 17.76 -32.47 -17.94
CA LEU A 162 16.56 -33.28 -17.78
C LEU A 162 16.86 -34.71 -18.22
N ILE A 163 16.63 -35.67 -17.32
CA ILE A 163 16.70 -37.10 -17.62
C ILE A 163 15.30 -37.53 -18.00
N LEU A 164 15.13 -38.05 -19.22
CA LEU A 164 13.82 -38.40 -19.77
C LEU A 164 13.48 -39.88 -19.54
N SER A 165 12.23 -40.15 -19.19
CA SER A 165 11.69 -41.52 -19.18
C SER A 165 11.59 -42.06 -20.61
N ALA A 166 11.38 -43.37 -20.78
CA ALA A 166 11.22 -43.97 -22.11
C ALA A 166 10.09 -43.33 -22.93
N GLU A 167 8.99 -42.95 -22.26
CA GLU A 167 7.89 -42.21 -22.88
C GLU A 167 8.33 -40.82 -23.35
N GLY A 168 9.09 -40.10 -22.52
CA GLY A 168 9.66 -38.81 -22.86
C GLY A 168 10.62 -38.88 -24.04
N GLN A 169 11.44 -39.93 -24.14
CA GLN A 169 12.36 -40.13 -25.26
C GLN A 169 11.62 -40.28 -26.59
N VAL A 170 10.52 -41.04 -26.61
CA VAL A 170 9.67 -41.20 -27.81
C VAL A 170 9.00 -39.88 -28.19
N LEU A 171 8.46 -39.16 -27.20
CA LEU A 171 7.82 -37.87 -27.41
C LEU A 171 8.82 -36.84 -27.97
N LEU A 172 10.02 -36.76 -27.39
CA LEU A 172 11.05 -35.83 -27.85
C LEU A 172 11.61 -36.21 -29.22
N ALA A 173 11.73 -37.51 -29.52
CA ALA A 173 12.13 -37.97 -30.85
C ALA A 173 11.16 -37.48 -31.93
N SER A 174 9.85 -37.46 -31.64
CA SER A 174 8.85 -36.94 -32.59
C SER A 174 8.94 -35.42 -32.83
N LEU A 175 9.44 -34.66 -31.83
CA LEU A 175 9.54 -33.21 -31.89
C LEU A 175 10.90 -32.71 -32.43
N CYS A 176 11.99 -33.33 -31.98
CA CYS A 176 13.36 -32.92 -32.30
C CYS A 176 14.04 -33.81 -33.35
N GLY A 177 13.40 -34.90 -33.78
CA GLY A 177 13.88 -35.80 -34.84
C GLY A 177 14.87 -36.88 -34.40
N ALA A 178 15.28 -36.90 -33.13
CA ALA A 178 16.16 -37.92 -32.58
C ALA A 178 15.80 -38.24 -31.11
N PRO A 179 15.86 -39.52 -30.69
CA PRO A 179 15.69 -39.87 -29.29
C PRO A 179 16.88 -39.34 -28.48
N MET A 180 16.58 -38.70 -27.36
CA MET A 180 17.58 -38.15 -26.43
C MET A 180 17.23 -38.64 -25.03
N GLU A 181 18.17 -39.33 -24.37
CA GLU A 181 18.00 -39.75 -22.97
C GLU A 181 18.14 -38.57 -22.01
N ARG A 182 19.02 -37.63 -22.36
CA ARG A 182 19.35 -36.43 -21.58
C ARG A 182 19.13 -35.20 -22.44
N LEU A 183 18.44 -34.22 -21.85
CA LEU A 183 18.16 -32.95 -22.48
C LEU A 183 18.83 -31.84 -21.69
N GLU A 184 19.89 -31.26 -22.25
CA GLU A 184 20.62 -30.15 -21.64
C GLU A 184 20.03 -28.83 -22.11
N GLY A 185 19.80 -27.90 -21.17
CA GLY A 185 19.25 -26.59 -21.47
C GLY A 185 18.97 -25.78 -20.21
N ASP A 186 18.33 -24.63 -20.39
CA ASP A 186 17.91 -23.80 -19.28
C ASP A 186 16.52 -24.23 -18.82
N ILE A 187 16.46 -24.85 -17.64
CA ILE A 187 15.25 -25.38 -17.03
C ILE A 187 14.56 -24.29 -16.23
N ASP A 188 13.29 -24.03 -16.52
CA ASP A 188 12.47 -23.15 -15.69
C ASP A 188 12.12 -23.86 -14.38
N VAL A 189 12.80 -23.48 -13.30
CA VAL A 189 12.64 -24.12 -11.99
C VAL A 189 11.24 -23.96 -11.41
N THR A 190 10.48 -22.94 -11.84
CA THR A 190 9.11 -22.73 -11.36
C THR A 190 8.13 -23.77 -11.91
N THR A 191 8.47 -24.36 -13.05
CA THR A 191 7.64 -25.38 -13.71
C THR A 191 7.89 -26.80 -13.20
N LEU A 192 8.95 -27.03 -12.41
CA LEU A 192 9.30 -28.36 -11.88
C LEU A 192 8.21 -29.01 -11.02
N ALA A 193 7.42 -28.19 -10.30
CA ALA A 193 6.30 -28.65 -9.48
C ALA A 193 4.97 -28.73 -10.26
N GLY A 194 4.95 -28.28 -11.52
CA GLY A 194 3.77 -28.29 -12.38
C GLY A 194 3.58 -29.60 -13.14
N GLN A 195 2.52 -29.65 -13.96
CA GLN A 195 2.25 -30.78 -14.85
C GLN A 195 3.26 -30.89 -16.01
N TYR A 196 3.96 -29.80 -16.30
CA TYR A 196 4.94 -29.71 -17.38
C TYR A 196 6.17 -28.99 -16.88
N VAL A 197 7.35 -29.46 -17.28
CA VAL A 197 8.63 -28.78 -17.09
C VAL A 197 8.98 -28.05 -18.38
N ALA A 198 9.20 -26.75 -18.30
CA ALA A 198 9.68 -25.95 -19.41
C ALA A 198 11.22 -25.95 -19.44
N VAL A 199 11.79 -26.22 -20.61
CA VAL A 199 13.23 -26.19 -20.84
C VAL A 199 13.53 -25.50 -22.16
N THR A 200 14.43 -24.54 -22.14
CA THR A 200 14.94 -23.90 -23.35
C THR A 200 16.22 -24.59 -23.77
N VAL A 201 16.21 -25.20 -24.95
CA VAL A 201 17.33 -25.96 -25.48
C VAL A 201 17.98 -25.20 -26.63
N PRO A 202 19.32 -25.26 -26.78
CA PRO A 202 20.01 -24.54 -27.85
C PRO A 202 19.54 -25.01 -29.24
N ARG A 203 19.21 -26.29 -29.38
CA ARG A 203 18.74 -26.87 -30.64
C ARG A 203 17.79 -28.04 -30.42
N CYS A 204 16.67 -28.04 -31.15
CA CYS A 204 15.73 -29.16 -31.23
C CYS A 204 15.34 -29.35 -32.70
N GLY A 205 15.97 -30.31 -33.37
CA GLY A 205 15.85 -30.51 -34.81
C GLY A 205 16.25 -29.26 -35.61
N PRO A 206 15.36 -28.70 -36.46
CA PRO A 206 15.64 -27.50 -37.24
C PRO A 206 15.50 -26.19 -36.45
N ARG A 207 14.98 -26.22 -35.21
CA ARG A 207 14.73 -25.01 -34.41
C ARG A 207 15.92 -24.72 -33.49
N GLU A 208 16.35 -23.47 -33.48
CA GLU A 208 17.32 -22.93 -32.51
C GLU A 208 16.58 -22.27 -31.35
N GLN A 209 17.16 -22.33 -30.15
CA GLN A 209 16.59 -21.77 -28.90
C GLN A 209 15.12 -22.17 -28.67
N ALA A 210 14.81 -23.46 -28.82
CA ALA A 210 13.46 -23.96 -28.70
C ALA A 210 13.08 -24.12 -27.22
N THR A 211 11.98 -23.51 -26.79
CA THR A 211 11.36 -23.80 -25.48
C THR A 211 10.41 -24.99 -25.60
N LEU A 212 10.74 -26.07 -24.91
CA LEU A 212 9.98 -27.31 -24.87
C LEU A 212 9.23 -27.41 -23.55
N ARG A 213 7.96 -27.86 -23.60
CA ARG A 213 7.16 -28.16 -22.41
C ARG A 213 6.96 -29.67 -22.32
N ILE A 214 7.65 -30.29 -21.38
CA ILE A 214 7.70 -31.76 -21.24
C ILE A 214 6.82 -32.16 -20.07
N PRO A 215 5.85 -33.08 -20.23
CA PRO A 215 5.02 -33.56 -19.13
C PRO A 215 5.89 -34.11 -18.00
N GLN A 216 5.49 -33.89 -16.74
CA GLN A 216 6.27 -34.37 -15.59
C GLN A 216 6.39 -35.91 -15.58
N SER A 217 5.39 -36.64 -16.11
CA SER A 217 5.43 -38.10 -16.29
C SER A 217 6.52 -38.58 -17.27
N ALA A 218 6.93 -37.70 -18.19
CA ALA A 218 7.98 -37.96 -19.17
C ALA A 218 9.39 -37.64 -18.62
N VAL A 219 9.50 -37.15 -17.39
CA VAL A 219 10.76 -36.78 -16.73
C VAL A 219 11.09 -37.81 -15.67
N ALA A 220 12.22 -38.49 -15.82
CA ALA A 220 12.74 -39.46 -14.85
C ALA A 220 13.56 -38.79 -13.74
N GLY A 221 14.18 -37.63 -14.02
CA GLY A 221 14.95 -36.89 -13.04
C GLY A 221 15.41 -35.52 -13.57
N THR A 222 15.79 -34.63 -12.65
CA THR A 222 16.33 -33.30 -12.98
C THR A 222 17.64 -33.08 -12.23
N LEU A 223 18.64 -32.57 -12.93
CA LEU A 223 19.92 -32.18 -12.37
C LEU A 223 20.12 -30.70 -12.71
N THR A 224 19.94 -29.83 -11.72
CA THR A 224 20.24 -28.41 -11.87
C THR A 224 21.59 -28.13 -11.22
N ARG A 225 22.40 -27.26 -11.82
CA ARG A 225 23.63 -26.82 -11.16
C ARG A 225 23.20 -25.85 -10.05
N GLU A 226 23.28 -26.28 -8.79
CA GLU A 226 23.11 -25.36 -7.67
C GLU A 226 24.21 -24.29 -7.75
N GLY A 227 23.80 -23.02 -7.71
CA GLY A 227 24.66 -21.87 -7.51
C GLY A 227 24.54 -21.41 -6.08
#